data_AF-A0A3M2VTB3-F1
#
_entry.id   AF-A0A3M2VTB3-F1
#
_cell.length_a   1.000
_cell.length_b   1.000
_cell.length_c   1.000
_cell.angle_alpha   90.00
_cell.angle_beta   90.00
_cell.angle_gamma   90.00
#
_symmetry.space_group_name_H-M   'P 1'
#
loop_
_entity.id
_entity.type
_entity.pdbx_description
1 polymer ?
#
loop_
_entity_poly.entity_id
_entity_poly.type
_entity_poly.pdbx_seq_one_letter_code
_entity_poly.pdbx_strand_id
1 'polypeptide(L)'
;MTTPKQPYFIRLKSQKPLFFDALAQAHPELDPHEGDGFLIITPASDQGMVDIYDRKPLVLTPEHARERLDSNLSPERAEEIAKECCQPTDDFEWYAVGRAVGNVKSQGADLLLPVPKIED
;
A
#
# COMPACT_ATOMS: atom_id res chain seq x y z
N MET A 1 -28.68 -2.61 11.03
CA MET A 1 -27.46 -3.21 11.63
C MET A 1 -26.40 -3.16 10.56
N THR A 2 -25.22 -2.61 10.83
CA THR A 2 -24.14 -2.55 9.83
C THR A 2 -23.44 -3.90 9.79
N THR A 3 -23.32 -4.51 8.62
CA THR A 3 -22.52 -5.71 8.40
C THR A 3 -21.11 -5.47 8.96
N PRO A 4 -20.58 -6.38 9.81
CA PRO A 4 -19.24 -6.22 10.36
C PRO A 4 -18.19 -6.19 9.25
N LYS A 5 -17.31 -5.18 9.27
CA LYS A 5 -16.22 -5.07 8.28
C LYS A 5 -15.25 -6.25 8.42
N GLN A 6 -15.01 -6.96 7.32
CA GLN A 6 -14.00 -8.01 7.20
C GLN A 6 -12.65 -7.37 6.80
N PRO A 7 -11.61 -7.42 7.64
CA PRO A 7 -10.26 -7.01 7.24
C PRO A 7 -9.62 -8.05 6.31
N TYR A 8 -8.78 -7.58 5.39
CA TYR A 8 -7.97 -8.41 4.51
C TYR A 8 -6.51 -8.02 4.64
N PHE A 9 -5.63 -9.01 4.54
CA PHE A 9 -4.21 -8.77 4.32
C PHE A 9 -3.90 -8.96 2.83
N ILE A 10 -3.16 -8.03 2.25
CA ILE A 10 -2.83 -7.98 0.82
C ILE A 10 -1.31 -7.97 0.69
N ARG A 11 -0.75 -8.84 -0.14
CA ARG A 11 0.70 -8.93 -0.40
C ARG A 11 0.99 -9.38 -1.82
N LEU A 12 2.25 -9.30 -2.25
CA LEU A 12 2.69 -9.98 -3.47
C LEU A 12 2.63 -11.50 -3.27
N LYS A 13 2.23 -12.22 -4.31
CA LYS A 13 2.34 -13.69 -4.39
C LYS A 13 3.79 -14.17 -4.17
N SER A 14 4.76 -13.36 -4.56
CA SER A 14 6.18 -13.61 -4.33
C SER A 14 6.63 -13.48 -2.87
N GLN A 15 5.77 -12.93 -2.00
CA GLN A 15 6.02 -12.61 -0.60
C GLN A 15 7.19 -11.62 -0.37
N LYS A 16 7.66 -10.96 -1.42
CA LYS A 16 8.60 -9.85 -1.30
C LYS A 16 7.90 -8.60 -0.73
N PRO A 17 8.65 -7.67 -0.12
CA PRO A 17 8.09 -6.41 0.36
C PRO A 17 7.46 -5.57 -0.76
N LEU A 18 6.49 -4.74 -0.38
CA LEU A 18 5.87 -3.74 -1.23
C LEU A 18 6.64 -2.42 -1.14
N PHE A 19 6.86 -1.76 -2.27
CA PHE A 19 7.38 -0.40 -2.31
C PHE A 19 6.23 0.55 -2.65
N PHE A 20 5.71 1.28 -1.66
CA PHE A 20 4.64 2.25 -1.89
C PHE A 20 5.22 3.58 -2.35
N ASP A 21 4.70 4.11 -3.45
CA ASP A 21 5.03 5.47 -3.87
C ASP A 21 4.36 6.50 -2.94
N ALA A 22 5.11 7.54 -2.60
CA ALA A 22 4.71 8.53 -1.62
C ALA A 22 5.25 9.92 -1.96
N LEU A 23 4.53 10.94 -1.51
CA LEU A 23 5.00 12.32 -1.48
C LEU A 23 5.32 12.68 -0.04
N ALA A 24 6.49 13.27 0.20
CA ALA A 24 6.92 13.69 1.52
C ALA A 24 7.28 15.18 1.51
N GLN A 25 7.10 15.82 2.65
CA GLN A 25 7.77 17.08 2.92
C GLN A 25 9.24 16.76 3.22
N ALA A 26 10.15 17.35 2.44
CA ALA A 26 11.59 17.12 2.56
C ALA A 26 12.33 18.45 2.70
N HIS A 27 13.31 18.46 3.59
CA HIS A 27 14.20 19.61 3.83
C HIS A 27 15.64 19.23 3.47
N PRO A 28 16.51 20.20 3.13
CA PRO A 28 17.93 19.92 2.88
C PRO A 28 18.67 19.41 4.13
N GLU A 29 18.28 19.91 5.31
CA GLU A 29 18.72 19.45 6.61
C GLU A 29 18.11 18.09 7.00
N LEU A 30 18.84 17.34 7.84
CA LEU A 30 18.43 16.00 8.30
C LEU A 30 17.65 16.02 9.62
N ASP A 31 17.50 17.20 10.24
CA ASP A 31 16.80 17.32 11.51
C ASP A 31 15.28 17.20 11.28
N PRO A 32 14.54 16.47 12.14
CA PRO A 32 13.10 16.35 11.99
C PRO A 32 12.42 17.67 12.34
N HIS A 33 11.49 18.12 11.50
CA HIS A 33 10.67 19.29 11.77
C HIS A 33 9.29 18.89 12.26
N GLU A 34 8.74 19.70 13.18
CA GLU A 34 7.35 19.55 13.60
C GLU A 34 6.41 19.70 12.40
N GLY A 35 5.60 18.67 12.15
CA GLY A 35 4.69 18.62 11.01
C GLY A 35 5.24 17.91 9.76
N ASP A 36 6.48 17.44 9.77
CA ASP A 36 6.98 16.57 8.70
C ASP A 36 6.16 15.29 8.61
N GLY A 37 5.95 14.85 7.37
CA GLY A 37 5.13 13.69 7.08
C GLY A 37 5.17 13.31 5.60
N PHE A 38 4.40 12.29 5.28
CA PHE A 38 4.27 11.80 3.92
C PHE A 38 2.84 11.30 3.65
N LEU A 39 2.52 11.21 2.37
CA LEU A 39 1.25 10.74 1.84
C LEU A 39 1.52 9.58 0.89
N ILE A 40 0.83 8.46 1.07
CA ILE A 40 0.88 7.35 0.12
C ILE A 40 -0.04 7.67 -1.06
N ILE A 41 0.48 7.53 -2.28
CA ILE A 41 -0.30 7.72 -3.50
C ILE A 41 -1.25 6.52 -3.66
N THR A 42 -2.52 6.79 -3.96
CA THR A 42 -3.54 5.74 -4.06
C THR A 42 -4.31 5.84 -5.38
N PRO A 43 -3.99 5.07 -6.43
CA PRO A 43 -4.87 4.96 -7.60
C PRO A 43 -6.17 4.19 -7.27
N ALA A 44 -7.08 4.16 -8.25
CA ALA A 44 -8.24 3.28 -8.18
C ALA A 44 -7.80 1.80 -8.12
N SER A 45 -8.52 1.00 -7.34
CA SER A 45 -8.41 -0.46 -7.45
C SER A 45 -8.95 -0.92 -8.80
N ASP A 46 -8.42 -2.05 -9.27
CA ASP A 46 -8.77 -2.72 -10.51
C ASP A 46 -9.05 -4.20 -10.24
N GLN A 47 -9.73 -4.85 -11.18
CA GLN A 47 -10.04 -6.28 -11.15
C GLN A 47 -10.70 -6.71 -9.81
N GLY A 48 -10.45 -7.94 -9.35
CA GLY A 48 -11.06 -8.51 -8.14
C GLY A 48 -10.69 -7.81 -6.82
N MET A 49 -9.78 -6.84 -6.82
CA MET A 49 -9.46 -6.07 -5.62
C MET A 49 -10.51 -4.99 -5.30
N VAL A 50 -11.28 -4.55 -6.31
CA VAL A 50 -12.43 -3.64 -6.11
C VAL A 50 -13.47 -4.22 -5.15
N ASP A 51 -13.63 -5.54 -5.13
CA ASP A 51 -14.56 -6.23 -4.23
C ASP A 51 -14.14 -6.13 -2.75
N ILE A 52 -12.89 -5.74 -2.48
CA ILE A 52 -12.37 -5.49 -1.12
C ILE A 52 -12.47 -3.99 -0.79
N TYR A 53 -11.93 -3.14 -1.67
CA TYR A 53 -11.90 -1.69 -1.50
C TYR A 53 -11.66 -0.98 -2.83
N ASP A 54 -12.20 0.23 -2.98
CA ASP A 54 -12.18 1.00 -4.23
C ASP A 54 -10.82 1.67 -4.55
N ARG A 55 -9.92 1.73 -3.56
CA ARG A 55 -8.58 2.32 -3.69
C ARG A 55 -7.48 1.36 -3.26
N LYS A 56 -6.32 1.44 -3.92
CA LYS A 56 -5.11 0.68 -3.58
C LYS A 56 -3.90 1.61 -3.45
N PRO A 57 -2.88 1.26 -2.65
CA PRO A 57 -1.58 1.93 -2.72
C PRO A 57 -0.96 1.77 -4.12
N LEU A 58 -0.27 2.80 -4.60
CA LEU A 58 0.60 2.71 -5.77
C LEU A 58 1.83 1.90 -5.39
N VAL A 59 1.89 0.65 -5.83
CA VAL A 59 3.01 -0.25 -5.55
C VAL A 59 3.96 -0.24 -6.74
N LEU A 60 5.25 0.01 -6.51
CA LEU A 60 6.29 -0.01 -7.53
C LEU A 60 7.13 -1.28 -7.45
N THR A 61 7.74 -1.66 -8.59
CA THR A 61 8.85 -2.61 -8.61
C THR A 61 10.07 -2.01 -7.88
N PRO A 62 11.03 -2.84 -7.43
CA PRO A 62 12.28 -2.33 -6.87
C PRO A 62 13.03 -1.38 -7.82
N GLU A 63 12.93 -1.59 -9.13
CA GLU A 63 13.59 -0.77 -10.15
C GLU A 63 12.94 0.62 -10.23
N HIS A 64 11.62 0.69 -10.36
CA HIS A 64 10.90 1.97 -10.41
C HIS A 64 10.96 2.71 -9.07
N ALA A 65 10.97 2.00 -7.93
CA ALA A 65 11.13 2.63 -6.62
C ALA A 65 12.50 3.31 -6.48
N ARG A 66 13.57 2.71 -7.03
CA ARG A 66 14.90 3.36 -7.06
C ARG A 66 14.92 4.57 -7.99
N GLU A 67 14.32 4.45 -9.18
CA GLU A 67 14.18 5.55 -10.12
C GLU A 67 13.42 6.72 -9.48
N ARG A 68 12.35 6.43 -8.74
CA ARG A 68 11.52 7.41 -8.02
C ARG A 68 12.30 8.25 -7.01
N LEU A 69 13.35 7.68 -6.42
CA LEU A 69 14.19 8.32 -5.40
C LEU A 69 15.36 9.12 -6.00
N ASP A 70 15.57 9.08 -7.33
CA ASP A 70 16.63 9.85 -7.98
C ASP A 70 16.30 11.35 -7.93
N SER A 71 17.20 12.14 -7.35
CA SER A 71 17.06 13.60 -7.26
C SER A 71 17.07 14.30 -8.62
N ASN A 72 17.59 13.63 -9.66
CA ASN A 72 17.62 14.14 -11.03
C ASN A 72 16.42 13.68 -11.86
N LEU A 73 15.47 12.93 -11.26
CA LEU A 73 14.27 12.49 -11.94
C LEU A 73 13.44 13.70 -12.36
N SER A 74 13.07 13.77 -13.64
CA SER A 74 12.24 14.86 -14.14
C SER A 74 10.80 14.74 -13.61
N PRO A 75 10.08 15.86 -13.43
CA PRO A 75 8.66 15.84 -13.04
C PRO A 75 7.79 15.00 -13.99
N GLU A 76 8.07 15.04 -15.29
CA GLU A 76 7.32 14.30 -16.31
C GLU A 76 7.50 12.79 -16.15
N ARG A 77 8.74 12.34 -15.89
CA ARG A 77 9.01 10.93 -15.65
C ARG A 77 8.45 10.46 -14.31
N ALA A 78 8.52 11.30 -13.28
CA ALA A 78 7.86 11.06 -12.00
C ALA A 78 6.34 10.84 -12.16
N GLU A 79 5.69 11.66 -12.98
CA GLU A 79 4.27 11.53 -13.30
C GLU A 79 3.98 10.25 -14.11
N GLU A 80 4.84 9.91 -15.08
CA GLU A 80 4.71 8.66 -15.85
C GLU A 80 4.79 7.42 -14.94
N ILE A 81 5.78 7.36 -14.04
CA ILE A 81 5.91 6.27 -13.06
C ILE A 81 4.63 6.17 -12.22
N ALA A 82 4.10 7.30 -11.76
CA ALA A 82 2.91 7.32 -10.91
C ALA A 82 1.64 6.84 -11.62
N LYS A 83 1.55 7.05 -12.94
CA LYS A 83 0.37 6.66 -13.75
C LYS A 83 0.45 5.24 -14.30
N GLU A 84 1.62 4.85 -14.79
CA GLU A 84 1.76 3.68 -15.67
C GLU A 84 2.56 2.53 -15.04
N CYS A 85 3.31 2.78 -13.95
CA CYS A 85 4.24 1.79 -13.38
C CYS A 85 3.74 1.12 -12.10
N CYS A 86 2.46 1.26 -11.77
CA CYS A 86 1.84 0.50 -10.68
C CYS A 86 1.89 -1.00 -10.96
N GLN A 87 2.22 -1.79 -9.94
CA GLN A 87 2.23 -3.22 -10.07
C GLN A 87 0.82 -3.77 -10.36
N PRO A 88 0.68 -4.70 -11.33
CA PRO A 88 -0.62 -5.22 -11.72
C PRO A 88 -1.24 -6.07 -10.62
N THR A 89 -2.56 -6.03 -10.49
CA THR A 89 -3.29 -6.77 -9.44
C THR A 89 -3.08 -8.28 -9.51
N ASP A 90 -2.77 -8.83 -10.68
CA ASP A 90 -2.41 -10.24 -10.85
C ASP A 90 -1.15 -10.67 -10.08
N ASP A 91 -0.29 -9.74 -9.66
CA ASP A 91 0.88 -10.05 -8.83
C ASP A 91 0.55 -10.21 -7.34
N PHE A 92 -0.67 -9.86 -6.95
CA PHE A 92 -1.10 -9.83 -5.56
C PHE A 92 -1.96 -11.03 -5.19
N GLU A 93 -1.90 -11.38 -3.92
CA GLU A 93 -2.86 -12.25 -3.26
C GLU A 93 -3.39 -11.57 -2.00
N TRP A 94 -4.58 -11.96 -1.59
CA TRP A 94 -5.22 -11.45 -0.40
C TRP A 94 -6.07 -12.51 0.27
N TYR A 95 -6.23 -12.37 1.58
CA TYR A 95 -7.04 -13.28 2.38
C TYR A 95 -7.59 -12.57 3.62
N ALA A 96 -8.72 -13.08 4.13
CA ALA A 96 -9.37 -12.55 5.33
C ALA A 96 -8.48 -12.74 6.56
N VAL A 97 -8.39 -11.71 7.41
CA VAL A 97 -7.67 -11.76 8.69
C VAL A 97 -8.56 -11.35 9.87
N GLY A 98 -8.11 -11.64 11.09
CA GLY A 98 -8.87 -11.37 12.30
C GLY A 98 -9.10 -9.88 12.55
N ARG A 99 -10.26 -9.54 13.13
CA ARG A 99 -10.64 -8.14 13.47
C ARG A 99 -9.69 -7.44 14.46
N ALA A 100 -8.87 -8.21 15.17
CA ALA A 100 -7.87 -7.67 16.10
C ALA A 100 -6.90 -6.68 15.43
N VAL A 101 -6.67 -6.80 14.11
CA VAL A 101 -5.84 -5.87 13.33
C VAL A 101 -6.38 -4.44 13.32
N GLY A 102 -7.69 -4.26 13.52
CA GLY A 102 -8.31 -2.92 13.60
C GLY A 102 -7.99 -2.17 14.90
N ASN A 103 -7.43 -2.84 15.90
CA ASN A 103 -6.96 -2.19 17.14
C ASN A 103 -5.46 -1.92 17.03
N VAL A 104 -5.09 -0.64 17.01
CA VAL A 104 -3.69 -0.17 16.86
C VAL A 104 -2.73 -0.69 17.94
N LYS A 105 -3.25 -1.12 19.09
CA LYS A 105 -2.45 -1.71 20.17
C LYS A 105 -2.05 -3.16 19.90
N SER A 106 -2.70 -3.83 18.94
CA SER A 106 -2.37 -5.19 18.53
C SER A 106 -1.16 -5.16 17.59
N GLN A 107 -0.08 -5.86 17.93
CA GLN A 107 1.18 -5.87 17.15
C GLN A 107 1.74 -7.29 16.92
N GLY A 108 0.96 -8.33 17.22
CA GLY A 108 1.38 -9.72 17.09
C GLY A 108 1.45 -10.21 15.64
N ALA A 109 2.34 -11.16 15.35
CA ALA A 109 2.46 -11.75 14.02
C ALA A 109 1.21 -12.56 13.60
N ASP A 110 0.42 -13.02 14.57
CA ASP A 110 -0.86 -13.70 14.38
C ASP A 110 -1.91 -12.84 13.65
N LEU A 111 -1.76 -11.51 13.67
CA LEU A 111 -2.65 -10.57 12.98
C LEU A 111 -2.63 -10.74 11.45
N LEU A 112 -1.58 -11.36 10.92
CA LEU A 112 -1.42 -11.62 9.49
C LEU A 112 -1.86 -13.03 9.09
N LEU A 113 -2.34 -13.86 10.04
CA LEU A 113 -2.77 -15.22 9.75
C LEU A 113 -4.20 -15.23 9.17
N PRO A 114 -4.45 -16.10 8.17
CA PRO A 114 -5.77 -16.21 7.56
C PRO A 114 -6.82 -16.72 8.55
N VAL A 115 -8.03 -16.18 8.44
CA VAL A 115 -9.23 -16.63 9.18
C VAL A 115 -10.37 -16.90 8.20
N PRO A 116 -11.40 -17.68 8.58
CA PRO A 116 -12.62 -17.77 7.79
C PRO A 116 -13.26 -16.39 7.58
N LYS A 117 -13.77 -16.13 6.38
CA LYS A 117 -14.51 -14.90 6.08
C LYS A 117 -15.75 -14.84 6.98
N ILE A 118 -16.05 -13.66 7.51
CA ILE A 118 -17.30 -13.43 8.25
C ILE A 118 -18.47 -13.63 7.28
N GLU A 119 -19.34 -14.60 7.59
CA GLU A 119 -20.61 -14.82 6.90
C GLU A 119 -21.65 -13.80 7.41
N ASP A 120 -22.57 -13.40 6.53
CA ASP A 120 -23.66 -12.44 6.84
C ASP A 120 -24.73 -13.02 7.77
#